data_AF-X5VIB9-F1
#
_entry.id   AF-X5VIB9-F1
#
_cell.length_a   1.000
_cell.length_b   1.000
_cell.length_c   1.000
_cell.angle_alpha   90.00
_cell.angle_beta   90.00
_cell.angle_gamma   90.00
#
_symmetry.space_group_name_H-M   'P 1'
#
loop_
_entity.id
_entity.type
_entity.pdbx_description
1 polymer ?
#
loop_
_entity_poly.entity_id
_entity_poly.type
_entity_poly.pdbx_seq_one_letter_code
_entity_poly.pdbx_strand_id
1 'polypeptide(L)'
;MFGLGMTHLVVIFVVALVVFGPEELPKVMRSAGAMMKTFNRIAGDFRKQFDDAVRQAEKELDLQETRSVLKNSMESVSQSADKAIEGKDNDRNPAAEQSADSKLASTASNR
;
A
#
# COMPACT_ATOMS: atom_id res chain seq x y z
N MET A 1 18.91 8.03 -14.08
CA MET A 1 18.64 8.15 -15.53
C MET A 1 17.35 7.45 -15.99
N PHE A 2 16.44 6.98 -15.11
CA PHE A 2 15.07 6.62 -15.49
C PHE A 2 14.17 6.82 -14.27
N GLY A 3 13.40 7.90 -14.25
CA GLY A 3 12.40 8.15 -13.21
C GLY A 3 11.08 7.52 -13.61
N LEU A 4 10.67 6.44 -12.95
CA LEU A 4 9.30 5.93 -12.99
C LEU A 4 8.39 7.00 -12.37
N GLY A 5 7.92 7.91 -13.21
CA GLY A 5 7.07 9.03 -12.85
C GLY A 5 5.93 9.17 -13.84
N MET A 6 5.07 10.16 -13.60
CA MET A 6 3.87 10.43 -14.41
C MET A 6 4.15 10.46 -15.92
N THR A 7 5.32 10.96 -16.32
CA THR A 7 5.76 11.01 -17.73
C THR A 7 5.76 9.64 -18.41
N HIS A 8 6.25 8.58 -17.76
CA HIS A 8 6.29 7.24 -18.38
C HIS A 8 4.89 6.63 -18.51
N LEU A 9 4.02 6.87 -17.52
CA LEU A 9 2.62 6.40 -17.57
C LEU A 9 1.89 7.02 -18.77
N VAL A 10 2.08 8.33 -18.99
CA VAL A 10 1.50 9.03 -20.15
C VAL A 10 2.00 8.43 -21.47
N VAL A 11 3.29 8.12 -21.59
CA VAL A 11 3.85 7.50 -22.82
C VAL A 11 3.22 6.13 -23.07
N ILE A 12 3.13 5.27 -22.05
CA ILE A 12 2.49 3.95 -22.18
C ILE A 12 1.00 4.10 -22.54
N PHE A 13 0.31 5.07 -21.95
CA PHE A 13 -1.08 5.35 -22.25
C PHE A 13 -1.27 5.75 -23.72
N VAL A 14 -0.44 6.66 -24.24
CA VAL A 14 -0.48 7.06 -25.66
C VAL A 14 -0.23 5.87 -26.57
N VAL A 15 0.78 5.03 -26.27
CA VAL A 15 1.05 3.82 -27.06
C VAL A 15 -0.15 2.86 -27.04
N ALA A 16 -0.76 2.64 -25.87
CA ALA A 16 -1.95 1.82 -25.74
C ALA A 16 -3.13 2.37 -26.54
N LEU A 17 -3.36 3.70 -26.54
CA LEU A 17 -4.40 4.33 -27.34
C LEU A 17 -4.16 4.17 -28.84
N VAL A 18 -2.92 4.17 -29.31
CA VAL A 18 -2.61 3.97 -30.74
C VAL A 18 -2.83 2.52 -31.15
N VAL A 19 -2.44 1.56 -30.31
CA VAL A 19 -2.58 0.12 -30.60
C VAL A 19 -4.02 -0.35 -30.52
N PHE A 20 -4.70 -0.01 -29.43
CA PHE A 20 -6.07 -0.47 -29.17
C PHE A 20 -7.12 0.50 -29.69
N GLY A 21 -6.82 1.80 -29.74
CA GLY A 21 -7.78 2.85 -30.08
C GLY A 21 -8.31 3.57 -28.82
N PRO A 22 -8.56 4.89 -28.89
CA PRO A 22 -9.05 5.66 -27.75
C PRO A 22 -10.47 5.32 -27.30
N GLU A 23 -11.29 4.77 -28.20
CA GLU A 23 -12.65 4.34 -27.88
C GLU A 23 -12.72 2.90 -27.33
N GLU A 24 -11.74 2.07 -27.68
CA GLU A 24 -11.65 0.66 -27.28
C GLU A 24 -11.12 0.52 -25.85
N LEU A 25 -10.14 1.33 -25.46
CA LEU A 25 -9.56 1.34 -24.12
C LEU A 25 -10.62 1.48 -23.00
N PRO A 26 -11.53 2.48 -23.02
CA PRO A 26 -12.58 2.59 -22.01
C PRO A 26 -13.63 1.49 -22.12
N LYS A 27 -13.86 0.93 -23.31
CA LYS A 27 -14.80 -0.19 -23.51
C LYS A 27 -14.27 -1.48 -22.87
N VAL A 28 -12.99 -1.79 -23.09
CA VAL A 28 -12.29 -2.93 -22.46
C VAL A 28 -12.20 -2.75 -20.95
N MET A 29 -11.87 -1.56 -20.47
CA MET A 29 -11.86 -1.27 -19.02
C MET A 29 -13.25 -1.45 -18.40
N ARG A 30 -14.32 -1.03 -19.08
CA ARG A 30 -15.70 -1.23 -18.59
C ARG A 30 -16.07 -2.70 -18.55
N SER A 31 -15.74 -3.48 -19.57
CA SER A 31 -16.01 -4.92 -19.60
C SER A 31 -15.20 -5.68 -18.53
N ALA A 32 -13.90 -5.39 -18.41
CA ALA A 32 -13.04 -5.96 -17.39
C ALA A 32 -13.51 -5.56 -15.97
N GLY A 33 -13.88 -4.30 -15.77
CA GLY A 33 -14.42 -3.80 -14.51
C GLY A 33 -15.76 -4.43 -14.14
N ALA A 34 -16.65 -4.65 -15.12
CA ALA A 34 -17.92 -5.33 -14.91
C ALA A 34 -17.71 -6.81 -14.53
N MET A 35 -16.76 -7.49 -15.18
CA MET A 35 -16.36 -8.85 -14.83
C MET A 35 -15.78 -8.90 -13.41
N MET A 36 -14.86 -8.00 -13.06
CA MET A 36 -14.26 -7.93 -11.72
C MET A 36 -15.31 -7.64 -10.63
N LYS A 37 -16.28 -6.76 -10.92
CA LYS A 37 -17.40 -6.46 -10.01
C LYS A 37 -18.27 -7.70 -9.76
N THR A 38 -18.52 -8.47 -10.80
CA THR A 38 -19.30 -9.71 -10.73
C THR A 38 -18.52 -10.77 -9.95
N PHE A 39 -17.22 -10.90 -10.20
CA PHE A 39 -16.33 -11.79 -9.45
C PHE A 39 -16.30 -11.44 -7.96
N ASN A 40 -16.20 -10.15 -7.59
CA ASN A 40 -16.25 -9.73 -6.19
C ASN A 40 -17.58 -10.10 -5.50
N ARG A 41 -18.71 -9.99 -6.21
CA ARG A 41 -20.01 -10.40 -5.68
C ARG A 41 -20.09 -11.91 -5.47
N ILE A 42 -19.66 -12.68 -6.47
CA ILE A 42 -19.57 -14.13 -6.41
C ILE A 42 -18.64 -14.57 -5.26
N ALA A 43 -17.45 -13.98 -5.13
CA ALA A 43 -16.51 -14.24 -4.06
C ALA A 43 -17.10 -13.88 -2.67
N GLY A 44 -17.92 -12.83 -2.57
CA GLY A 44 -18.64 -12.48 -1.35
C GLY A 44 -19.67 -13.54 -0.94
N ASP A 45 -20.39 -14.11 -1.91
CA ASP A 45 -21.35 -15.18 -1.65
C ASP A 45 -20.64 -16.51 -1.33
N PHE A 46 -19.50 -16.80 -1.98
CA PHE A 46 -18.64 -17.92 -1.63
C PHE A 46 -18.06 -17.78 -0.23
N ARG A 47 -17.61 -16.59 0.16
CA ARG A 47 -17.10 -16.35 1.51
C ARG A 47 -18.17 -16.59 2.57
N LYS A 48 -19.42 -16.18 2.32
CA LYS A 48 -20.54 -16.49 3.23
C LYS A 48 -20.81 -17.99 3.34
N GLN A 49 -20.85 -18.69 2.21
CA GLN A 49 -21.05 -20.15 2.19
C GLN A 49 -19.86 -20.90 2.81
N PHE A 50 -18.64 -20.40 2.60
CA PHE A 50 -17.43 -20.95 3.18
C PHE A 50 -17.36 -20.63 4.68
N ASP A 51 -17.74 -19.44 5.13
CA ASP A 51 -17.84 -19.11 6.56
C ASP A 51 -18.87 -20.00 7.25
N ASP A 52 -20.01 -20.30 6.61
CA ASP A 52 -21.01 -21.22 7.17
C ASP A 52 -20.52 -22.69 7.17
N ALA A 53 -19.86 -23.13 6.10
CA ALA A 53 -19.30 -24.47 6.00
C ALA A 53 -18.07 -24.66 6.92
N VAL A 54 -17.21 -23.66 7.03
CA VAL A 54 -16.10 -23.60 7.96
C VAL A 54 -16.64 -23.58 9.36
N ARG A 55 -17.62 -22.73 9.71
CA ARG A 55 -18.24 -22.74 11.05
C ARG A 55 -18.91 -24.08 11.40
N GLN A 56 -19.37 -24.84 10.41
CA GLN A 56 -19.85 -26.22 10.56
C GLN A 56 -18.69 -27.21 10.73
N ALA A 57 -17.60 -27.06 9.96
CA ALA A 57 -16.39 -27.88 10.03
C ALA A 57 -15.56 -27.59 11.29
N GLU A 58 -15.59 -26.36 11.79
CA GLU A 58 -15.06 -25.87 13.06
C GLU A 58 -15.78 -26.51 14.26
N LYS A 59 -17.03 -26.94 14.06
CA LYS A 59 -17.77 -27.76 15.03
C LYS A 59 -17.30 -29.22 15.04
N GLU A 60 -16.59 -29.67 14.00
CA GLU A 60 -16.16 -31.06 13.82
C GLU A 60 -14.63 -31.23 13.90
N LEU A 61 -13.87 -30.15 13.70
CA LEU A 61 -12.41 -30.07 13.81
C LEU A 61 -12.04 -28.93 14.75
N ASP A 62 -11.39 -29.31 15.85
CA ASP A 62 -10.96 -28.49 16.97
C ASP A 62 -10.31 -27.15 16.56
N LEU A 63 -11.07 -26.08 16.73
CA LEU A 63 -10.77 -24.71 16.35
C LEU A 63 -9.59 -24.05 17.08
N GLN A 64 -9.15 -24.65 18.19
CA GLN A 64 -8.10 -24.04 19.03
C GLN A 64 -6.75 -23.97 18.32
N GLU A 65 -6.41 -24.98 17.52
CA GLU A 65 -5.09 -25.06 16.90
C GLU A 65 -4.94 -24.02 15.77
N THR A 66 -5.88 -23.97 14.83
CA THR A 66 -5.85 -23.00 13.71
C THR A 66 -5.96 -21.55 14.17
N ARG A 67 -6.78 -21.28 15.21
CA ARG A 67 -6.94 -19.93 15.75
C ARG A 67 -5.68 -19.44 16.46
N SER A 68 -4.95 -20.34 17.12
CA SER A 68 -3.67 -20.01 17.76
C SER A 68 -2.59 -19.66 16.73
N VAL A 69 -2.51 -20.37 15.60
CA VAL A 69 -1.56 -20.10 14.51
C VAL A 69 -1.87 -18.77 13.83
N LEU A 70 -3.16 -18.48 13.55
CA LEU A 70 -3.57 -17.19 12.99
C LEU A 70 -3.29 -16.04 13.94
N LYS A 71 -3.58 -16.20 15.24
CA LYS A 71 -3.34 -15.16 16.25
C LYS A 71 -1.84 -14.85 16.37
N ASN A 72 -0.98 -15.86 16.37
CA ASN A 72 0.47 -15.69 16.46
C ASN A 72 1.04 -14.99 15.21
N SER A 73 0.56 -15.35 14.01
CA SER A 73 0.93 -14.63 12.78
C SER A 73 0.45 -13.18 12.79
N MET A 74 -0.78 -12.92 13.22
CA MET A 74 -1.34 -11.57 13.29
C MET A 74 -0.57 -10.71 14.30
N GLU A 75 -0.21 -11.27 15.46
CA GLU A 75 0.57 -10.59 16.50
C GLU A 75 1.97 -10.22 16.00
N SER A 76 2.64 -11.10 15.24
CA SER A 76 3.94 -10.81 14.64
C SER A 76 3.89 -9.71 13.56
N VAL A 77 2.78 -9.65 12.80
CA VAL A 77 2.53 -8.60 11.80
C VAL A 77 2.18 -7.27 12.48
N SER A 78 1.33 -7.29 13.52
CA SER A 78 1.03 -6.12 14.33
C SER A 78 2.27 -5.58 15.03
N GLN A 79 3.10 -6.44 15.63
CA GLN A 79 4.34 -6.03 16.27
C GLN A 79 5.36 -5.46 15.27
N SER A 80 5.35 -5.93 14.03
CA SER A 80 6.16 -5.37 12.94
C SER A 80 5.59 -4.05 12.41
N ALA A 81 4.27 -3.89 12.41
CA ALA A 81 3.59 -2.66 12.02
C ALA A 81 3.72 -1.57 13.09
N ASP A 82 3.54 -1.90 14.38
CA ASP A 82 3.76 -1.01 15.52
C ASP A 82 5.23 -0.57 15.58
N LYS A 83 6.19 -1.49 15.40
CA LYS A 83 7.62 -1.10 15.31
C LYS A 83 7.95 -0.23 14.10
N ALA A 84 7.26 -0.41 12.97
CA ALA A 84 7.41 0.44 11.80
C ALA A 84 6.72 1.81 11.95
N ILE A 85 5.69 1.92 12.79
CA ILE A 85 4.97 3.16 13.09
C ILE A 85 5.68 3.95 14.21
N GLU A 86 6.23 3.28 15.22
CA GLU A 86 6.94 3.90 16.36
C GLU A 86 8.36 4.36 16.02
N GLY A 87 8.99 3.78 14.99
CA GLY A 87 10.31 4.18 14.50
C GLY A 87 10.38 5.50 13.74
N LYS A 88 9.29 6.28 13.66
CA LYS A 88 9.23 7.53 12.86
C LYS A 88 9.09 8.82 13.67
N ASP A 89 9.01 8.75 15.00
CA ASP A 89 8.86 9.96 15.85
C ASP A 89 10.11 10.35 16.66
N ASN A 90 11.21 9.57 16.62
CA ASN A 90 12.42 9.84 17.43
C ASN A 90 13.64 10.37 16.65
N ASP A 91 13.42 11.20 15.63
CA ASP A 91 14.48 12.03 15.02
C ASP A 91 14.12 13.52 15.10
N ARG A 92 13.59 13.94 16.25
CA ARG A 92 13.48 15.35 16.64
C ARG A 92 14.63 15.74 17.58
N ASN A 93 15.73 16.17 16.97
CA ASN A 93 16.68 17.21 17.45
C ASN A 93 17.57 16.81 18.66
N PRO A 94 18.70 17.46 19.02
CA PRO A 94 19.47 18.58 18.42
C PRO A 94 21.01 18.38 18.45
N ALA A 95 21.72 18.34 17.31
CA ALA A 95 23.20 18.41 17.35
C ALA A 95 23.82 18.76 15.98
N ALA A 96 23.67 20.00 15.52
CA ALA A 96 24.58 20.57 14.51
C ALA A 96 24.57 22.12 14.56
N GLU A 97 24.62 22.68 15.77
CA GLU A 97 24.88 24.10 16.03
C GLU A 97 26.39 24.36 16.20
N GLN A 98 27.25 23.60 15.51
CA GLN A 98 28.71 23.77 15.56
C GLN A 98 29.35 23.51 14.19
N SER A 99 28.94 24.29 13.19
CA SER A 99 29.84 24.57 12.06
C SER A 99 29.35 25.79 11.29
N ALA A 100 30.12 26.86 11.41
CA ALA A 100 30.18 28.03 10.53
C ALA A 100 29.43 29.33 10.94
N ASP A 101 29.41 29.63 12.24
CA ASP A 101 29.46 31.01 12.75
C ASP A 101 30.86 31.65 12.48
N SER A 102 31.25 31.77 11.21
CA SER A 102 32.57 32.33 10.84
C SER A 102 32.57 33.17 9.56
N LYS A 103 31.45 33.37 8.86
CA LYS A 103 31.46 34.13 7.59
C LYS A 103 30.45 35.26 7.41
N LEU A 104 29.66 35.64 8.43
CA LEU A 104 28.70 36.76 8.28
C LEU A 104 28.80 37.89 9.32
N ALA A 105 29.68 37.80 10.32
CA ALA A 105 29.83 38.84 11.35
C ALA A 105 30.83 39.97 11.01
N SER A 106 31.48 39.99 9.83
CA SER A 106 32.52 41.01 9.51
C SER A 106 32.26 41.87 8.27
N THR A 107 31.06 41.89 7.66
CA THR A 107 30.84 42.65 6.41
C THR A 107 29.60 43.56 6.40
N ALA A 108 28.83 43.69 7.49
CA ALA A 108 27.63 44.54 7.49
C ALA A 108 27.39 45.34 8.79
N SER A 109 28.45 45.90 9.38
CA SER A 109 28.33 47.00 10.36
C SER A 109 29.31 48.10 9.93
N ASN A 110 28.88 48.94 8.97
CA ASN A 110 28.60 50.37 9.17
C ASN A 110 29.76 51.13 9.82
N ARG A 111 30.48 52.09 9.20
CA ARG A 111 30.12 53.13 8.22
C ARG A 111 28.76 53.81 8.42
#